data_AF-A0A8T5H569-F1
#
_entry.id   AF-A0A8T5H569-F1
#
_cell.length_a   1.000
_cell.length_b   1.000
_cell.length_c   1.000
_cell.angle_alpha   90.00
_cell.angle_beta   90.00
_cell.angle_gamma   90.00
#
_symmetry.space_group_name_H-M   'P 1'
#
loop_
_entity.id
_entity.type
_entity.pdbx_description
1 polymer ?
#
loop_
_entity_poly.entity_id
_entity_poly.type
_entity_poly.pdbx_seq_one_letter_code
_entity_poly.pdbx_strand_id
1 'polypeptide(L)'
;MSLDEILFVSWDETSKNSSDRGRELRAGKNFWKRTMGVIKPSGINSHVFKGKDVETIYDFIEELDEKSGFTVKKQDDANPVAEIYTSGILIGRITSNCRSRYRPFDRLYRPGF
;
A
#
# COMPACT_ATOMS: atom_id res chain seq x y z
N MET A 1 13.90 -2.99 11.89
CA MET A 1 13.48 -1.66 11.36
C MET A 1 13.35 -0.66 12.50
N SER A 2 13.30 0.65 12.23
CA SER A 2 13.00 1.63 13.29
C SER A 2 11.56 1.45 13.76
N LEU A 3 11.31 1.53 15.08
CA LEU A 3 9.95 1.54 15.65
C LEU A 3 9.10 2.72 15.16
N ASP A 4 9.73 3.73 14.55
CA ASP A 4 9.09 4.93 14.01
C ASP A 4 8.66 4.82 12.55
N GLU A 5 8.97 3.71 11.88
CA GLU A 5 8.52 3.50 10.51
C GLU A 5 7.01 3.26 10.47
N ILE A 6 6.35 3.93 9.53
CA ILE A 6 4.92 3.84 9.26
C ILE A 6 4.75 3.56 7.78
N LEU A 7 4.12 2.42 7.49
CA LEU A 7 3.77 2.05 6.12
C LEU A 7 2.31 2.41 5.83
N PHE A 8 2.10 3.06 4.70
CA PHE A 8 0.79 3.37 4.16
C PHE A 8 0.58 2.55 2.90
N VAL A 9 -0.43 1.69 2.92
CA VAL A 9 -0.86 0.91 1.76
C VAL A 9 -2.05 1.62 1.14
N SER A 10 -2.02 1.95 -0.15
CA SER A 10 -3.14 2.52 -0.90
C SER A 10 -3.42 1.70 -2.16
N TRP A 11 -4.68 1.61 -2.61
CA TRP A 11 -5.03 0.85 -3.83
C TRP A 11 -5.96 1.62 -4.78
N ASP A 12 -6.14 2.92 -4.55
CA ASP A 12 -6.96 3.81 -5.38
C ASP A 12 -6.15 4.53 -6.46
N GLU A 13 -4.82 4.61 -6.31
CA GLU A 13 -3.97 5.48 -7.14
C GLU A 13 -3.86 5.01 -8.60
N THR A 14 -4.08 3.73 -8.90
CA THR A 14 -4.22 3.22 -10.28
C THR A 14 -5.51 3.60 -10.94
N SER A 15 -6.58 3.61 -10.15
CA SER A 15 -7.94 3.71 -10.68
C SER A 15 -8.26 5.10 -11.23
N LYS A 16 -7.47 6.11 -10.86
CA LYS A 16 -7.64 7.51 -11.30
C LYS A 16 -7.59 7.68 -12.82
N ASN A 17 -6.88 6.79 -13.53
CA ASN A 17 -6.68 6.87 -14.98
C ASN A 17 -7.19 5.62 -15.73
N SER A 18 -7.92 4.72 -15.06
CA SER A 18 -8.41 3.47 -15.66
C SER A 18 -9.87 3.60 -16.14
N SER A 19 -10.16 2.99 -17.29
CA SER A 19 -11.52 2.85 -17.83
C SER A 19 -12.41 1.91 -16.98
N ASP A 20 -11.83 1.06 -16.14
CA ASP A 20 -12.56 0.12 -15.27
C ASP A 20 -12.19 0.29 -13.78
N ARG A 21 -12.19 1.56 -13.34
CA ARG A 21 -11.92 1.99 -11.96
C ARG A 21 -12.64 1.16 -10.90
N GLY A 22 -13.91 0.84 -11.13
CA GLY A 22 -14.72 0.07 -10.18
C GLY A 22 -14.21 -1.36 -9.99
N ARG A 23 -13.76 -2.02 -11.05
CA ARG A 23 -13.21 -3.38 -10.99
C ARG A 23 -11.87 -3.40 -10.27
N GLU A 24 -10.98 -2.46 -10.57
CA GLU A 24 -9.66 -2.37 -9.94
C GLU A 24 -9.77 -2.11 -8.44
N LEU A 25 -10.64 -1.19 -8.03
CA LEU A 25 -10.91 -0.91 -6.62
C LEU A 25 -11.48 -2.12 -5.88
N ARG A 26 -12.38 -2.88 -6.53
CA ARG A 26 -12.91 -4.13 -5.95
C ARG A 26 -11.83 -5.20 -5.82
N ALA A 27 -10.95 -5.33 -6.81
CA ALA A 27 -9.85 -6.28 -6.77
C ALA A 27 -8.88 -5.98 -5.62
N GLY A 28 -8.39 -4.72 -5.52
CA GLY A 28 -7.51 -4.29 -4.44
C GLY A 28 -8.16 -4.45 -3.06
N LYS A 29 -9.39 -3.96 -2.89
CA LYS A 29 -10.14 -4.09 -1.63
C LYS A 29 -10.33 -5.55 -1.20
N ASN A 30 -10.73 -6.42 -2.13
CA ASN A 30 -10.99 -7.83 -1.81
C ASN A 30 -9.69 -8.57 -1.48
N PHE A 31 -8.60 -8.24 -2.17
CA PHE A 31 -7.28 -8.78 -1.88
C PHE A 31 -6.86 -8.43 -0.44
N TRP A 32 -6.75 -7.14 -0.10
CA TRP A 32 -6.29 -6.72 1.22
C TRP A 32 -7.22 -7.16 2.36
N LYS A 33 -8.53 -7.22 2.12
CA LYS A 33 -9.48 -7.78 3.09
C LYS A 33 -9.21 -9.26 3.37
N ARG A 34 -8.93 -10.07 2.35
CA ARG A 34 -8.68 -11.52 2.49
C ARG A 34 -7.32 -11.79 3.12
N THR A 35 -6.31 -11.05 2.69
CA THR A 35 -4.92 -11.27 3.11
C THR A 35 -4.68 -10.80 4.54
N MET A 36 -5.10 -9.57 4.87
CA MET A 36 -4.68 -8.90 6.10
C MET A 36 -5.83 -8.66 7.08
N GLY A 37 -7.04 -9.16 6.77
CA GLY A 37 -8.22 -8.92 7.61
C GLY A 37 -8.58 -7.43 7.79
N VAL A 38 -8.06 -6.55 6.90
CA VAL A 38 -8.20 -5.10 7.02
C VAL A 38 -9.65 -4.71 6.78
N ILE A 39 -10.43 -4.65 7.86
CA ILE A 39 -11.83 -4.25 7.88
C ILE A 39 -11.96 -2.99 8.73
N LYS A 40 -11.47 -1.88 8.17
CA LYS A 40 -12.16 -0.59 8.12
C LYS A 40 -11.23 0.38 7.39
N PRO A 41 -11.45 0.65 6.09
CA PRO A 41 -10.75 1.73 5.42
C PRO A 41 -11.12 3.03 6.13
N SER A 42 -10.18 3.65 6.80
CA SER A 42 -10.36 5.01 7.33
C SER A 42 -10.37 5.97 6.13
N GLY A 43 -11.57 6.30 5.65
CA GLY A 43 -11.86 7.46 4.80
C GLY A 43 -11.36 7.43 3.35
N ILE A 44 -10.22 6.81 3.04
CA ILE A 44 -9.62 6.84 1.70
C ILE A 44 -8.83 5.55 1.53
N ASN A 45 -9.40 4.51 0.92
CA ASN A 45 -8.75 3.32 0.30
C ASN A 45 -7.27 3.01 0.70
N SER A 46 -6.98 3.05 1.99
CA SER A 46 -5.64 2.96 2.53
C SER A 46 -5.65 2.46 3.96
N HIS A 47 -4.56 1.80 4.33
CA HIS A 47 -4.34 1.30 5.68
C HIS A 47 -2.95 1.70 6.16
N VAL A 48 -2.84 1.88 7.47
CA VAL A 48 -1.61 2.36 8.12
C VAL A 48 -1.08 1.24 9.02
N PHE A 49 0.13 0.77 8.75
CA PHE A 49 0.84 -0.21 9.55
C PHE A 49 1.95 0.49 10.35
N LYS A 50 2.13 0.10 11.62
CA LYS A 50 3.08 0.72 12.55
C LYS A 50 3.72 -0.34 13.45
N GLY A 51 4.91 -0.05 13.98
CA GLY A 51 5.58 -0.94 14.93
C GLY A 51 5.81 -2.34 14.34
N LYS A 52 5.43 -3.40 15.07
CA LYS A 52 5.64 -4.79 14.62
C LYS A 52 4.90 -5.15 13.33
N ASP A 53 3.81 -4.46 13.01
CA ASP A 53 3.04 -4.73 11.79
C ASP A 53 3.79 -4.31 10.51
N VAL A 54 4.80 -3.45 10.64
CA VAL A 54 5.68 -3.05 9.53
C VAL A 54 6.50 -4.24 9.04
N GLU A 55 7.09 -5.00 9.95
CA GLU A 55 7.90 -6.18 9.62
C GLU A 55 7.05 -7.22 8.89
N THR A 56 5.83 -7.48 9.39
CA THR A 56 4.84 -8.36 8.74
C THR A 56 4.53 -7.93 7.30
N ILE A 57 4.50 -6.62 7.02
CA ILE A 57 4.26 -6.13 5.66
C ILE A 57 5.46 -6.36 4.74
N TYR A 58 6.69 -6.19 5.23
CA TYR A 58 7.88 -6.48 4.43
C TYR A 58 8.01 -7.98 4.14
N ASP A 59 7.78 -8.84 5.12
CA ASP A 59 7.74 -10.29 4.92
C ASP A 59 6.66 -10.68 3.90
N PHE A 60 5.49 -10.03 3.97
CA PHE A 60 4.42 -10.24 3.02
C PHE A 60 4.77 -9.77 1.59
N ILE A 61 5.50 -8.66 1.44
CA ILE A 61 5.98 -8.19 0.14
C ILE A 61 6.92 -9.22 -0.49
N GLU A 62 7.82 -9.80 0.30
CA GLU A 62 8.73 -10.85 -0.18
C GLU A 62 7.97 -12.13 -0.57
N GLU A 63 7.00 -12.58 0.25
CA GLU A 63 6.16 -13.73 -0.08
C GLU A 63 5.40 -13.52 -1.41
N LEU A 64 4.90 -12.31 -1.66
CA LEU A 64 4.22 -12.00 -2.91
C LEU A 64 5.15 -11.95 -4.12
N ASP A 65 6.41 -11.54 -3.94
CA ASP A 65 7.41 -11.46 -5.00
C ASP A 65 7.77 -12.87 -5.52
N GLU A 66 7.78 -13.85 -4.62
CA GLU A 66 8.02 -15.26 -4.94
C GLU A 66 6.79 -15.95 -5.53
N LYS A 67 5.59 -15.40 -5.32
CA LYS A 67 4.33 -16.03 -5.68
C LYS A 67 3.93 -15.80 -7.13
N SER A 68 3.73 -16.89 -7.87
CA SER A 68 3.22 -16.84 -9.23
C SER A 68 1.85 -16.14 -9.30
N GLY A 69 1.69 -15.18 -10.22
CA GLY A 69 0.45 -14.43 -10.42
C GLY A 69 0.45 -13.02 -9.82
N PHE A 70 1.51 -12.66 -9.10
CA PHE A 70 1.78 -11.30 -8.66
C PHE A 70 3.02 -10.73 -9.35
N THR A 71 3.08 -9.41 -9.42
CA THR A 71 4.29 -8.68 -9.81
C THR A 71 4.53 -7.63 -8.75
N VAL A 72 5.66 -7.71 -8.07
CA VAL A 72 6.05 -6.76 -7.03
C VAL A 72 7.17 -5.89 -7.56
N LYS A 73 6.98 -4.57 -7.52
CA LYS A 73 8.03 -3.59 -7.86
C LYS A 73 8.53 -2.95 -6.57
N LYS A 74 9.68 -3.41 -6.06
CA LYS A 74 10.33 -2.89 -4.84
C LYS A 74 11.22 -1.68 -5.18
N GLN A 75 11.27 -0.69 -4.30
CA GLN A 75 12.22 0.43 -4.38
C GLN A 75 12.89 0.61 -3.02
N ASP A 76 14.20 0.46 -2.93
CA ASP A 76 14.89 0.40 -1.63
C ASP A 76 14.95 1.75 -0.91
N ASP A 77 15.31 2.84 -1.61
CA ASP A 77 15.52 4.17 -1.00
C ASP A 77 14.46 5.22 -1.40
N ALA A 78 13.36 4.78 -2.03
CA ALA A 78 12.34 5.67 -2.55
C ALA A 78 10.92 5.22 -2.19
N ASN A 79 9.98 6.15 -2.34
CA ASN A 79 8.56 5.86 -2.33
C ASN A 79 8.04 5.77 -3.77
N PRO A 80 7.14 4.82 -4.06
CA PRO A 80 6.64 3.77 -3.16
C PRO A 80 7.68 2.70 -2.84
N VAL A 81 7.66 2.21 -1.58
CA VAL A 81 8.46 1.07 -1.09
C VAL A 81 8.21 -0.16 -1.96
N ALA A 82 6.94 -0.41 -2.27
CA ALA A 82 6.53 -1.50 -3.12
C ALA A 82 5.23 -1.16 -3.86
N GLU A 83 5.11 -1.65 -5.09
CA GLU A 83 3.85 -1.70 -5.82
C GLU A 83 3.53 -3.16 -6.15
N ILE A 84 2.33 -3.59 -5.81
CA ILE A 84 1.86 -4.96 -5.99
C ILE A 84 0.80 -4.97 -7.08
N TYR A 85 1.05 -5.76 -8.12
CA TYR A 85 0.15 -5.95 -9.24
C TYR A 85 -0.32 -7.40 -9.34
N THR A 86 -1.54 -7.59 -9.85
CA THR A 86 -2.02 -8.90 -10.31
C THR A 86 -2.76 -8.72 -11.62
N SER A 87 -2.44 -9.54 -12.63
CA SER A 87 -3.03 -9.45 -13.97
C SER A 87 -3.00 -8.01 -14.55
N GLY A 88 -1.94 -7.26 -14.29
CA GLY A 88 -1.77 -5.87 -14.73
C GLY A 88 -2.49 -4.80 -13.88
N ILE A 89 -3.26 -5.19 -12.86
CA ILE A 89 -3.99 -4.29 -11.96
C ILE A 89 -3.12 -4.03 -10.72
N LEU A 90 -2.81 -2.77 -10.41
CA LEU A 90 -2.20 -2.42 -9.11
C LEU A 90 -3.26 -2.62 -8.03
N ILE A 91 -2.98 -3.56 -7.15
CA ILE A 91 -3.85 -3.91 -6.03
C ILE A 91 -3.35 -3.31 -4.72
N GLY A 92 -2.12 -2.81 -4.65
CA GLY A 92 -1.62 -2.07 -3.51
C GLY A 92 -0.30 -1.35 -3.80
N ARG A 93 -0.18 -0.13 -3.30
CA ARG A 93 1.01 0.72 -3.32
C ARG A 93 1.37 1.04 -1.89
N ILE A 94 2.59 0.72 -1.52
CA ILE A 94 3.09 0.82 -0.15
C ILE A 94 4.08 1.97 -0.10
N THR A 95 3.88 2.89 0.83
CA THR A 95 4.72 4.08 1.00
C THR A 95 5.15 4.19 2.45
N SER A 96 6.38 4.61 2.70
CA SER A 96 6.96 4.77 4.04
C SER A 96 7.07 6.26 4.40
N ASN A 97 6.78 6.61 5.65
CA ASN A 97 7.06 7.96 6.17
C ASN A 97 8.56 8.31 6.18
N CYS A 98 9.44 7.30 6.20
CA CYS A 98 10.89 7.47 6.32
C CYS A 98 11.60 7.68 4.97
N ARG A 99 10.94 7.41 3.83
CA ARG A 99 11.58 7.49 2.49
C ARG A 99 11.25 8.80 1.76
N SER A 100 12.27 9.48 1.26
CA SER A 100 12.23 10.93 1.03
C SER A 100 11.71 11.41 -0.34
N ARG A 101 11.02 10.58 -1.13
CA ARG A 101 10.51 11.03 -2.45
C ARG A 101 9.00 11.14 -2.59
N TYR A 102 8.23 10.75 -1.58
CA TYR A 102 6.79 10.96 -1.59
C TYR A 102 6.23 10.88 -0.17
N ARG A 103 5.89 11.99 0.48
CA ARG A 103 4.99 11.95 1.64
C ARG A 103 3.57 11.91 1.09
N PRO A 104 2.80 10.81 1.23
CA PRO A 104 1.45 10.74 0.69
C PRO A 104 0.46 11.69 1.40
N PHE A 105 0.86 12.28 2.54
CA PHE A 105 -0.02 12.97 3.47
C PHE A 105 0.32 14.44 3.77
N ASP A 106 1.15 15.10 2.96
CA ASP A 106 1.43 16.54 3.15
C ASP A 106 0.20 17.46 2.95
N ARG A 107 -1.00 16.91 2.68
CA ARG A 107 -2.27 17.65 2.68
C ARG A 107 -3.24 17.35 3.83
N LEU A 108 -2.97 16.39 4.72
CA LEU A 108 -3.93 15.99 5.77
C LEU A 108 -3.46 16.25 7.22
N TYR A 109 -2.21 16.65 7.44
CA TYR A 109 -1.76 17.13 8.75
C TYR A 109 -1.70 18.66 8.75
N ARG A 110 -2.78 19.31 9.20
CA ARG A 110 -2.67 20.65 9.79
C ARG A 110 -2.50 20.47 11.30
N PRO A 111 -1.34 20.78 11.88
CA PRO A 111 -1.23 20.85 13.34
C PRO A 111 -1.98 22.11 13.79
N GLY A 112 -3.14 21.92 14.42
CA GLY A 112 -3.92 23.01 15.00
C GLY A 112 -5.42 22.89 14.77
N PHE A 113 -6.06 21.98 15.49
CA PHE A 113 -7.41 22.12 16.05
C PHE A 113 -7.47 21.32 17.35
#